data_AF-A0A257CQC1-F1
#
_entry.id   AF-A0A257CQC1-F1
#
_cell.length_a   1.000
_cell.length_b   1.000
_cell.length_c   1.000
_cell.angle_alpha   90.00
_cell.angle_beta   90.00
_cell.angle_gamma   90.00
#
_symmetry.space_group_name_H-M   'P 1'
#
loop_
_entity.id
_entity.type
_entity.pdbx_description
1 polymer ?
#
loop_
_entity_poly.entity_id
_entity_poly.type
_entity_poly.pdbx_seq_one_letter_code
_entity_poly.pdbx_strand_id
1 'polypeptide(L)'
;MQSLPDLSQLSHAQKDEIIRFLWARLQEITPQMNALQERIKQLEARLAQNSKNSSKPPSSDGYAKPAPKSLRALSQNPNGGQKGHSGNTLRQTAHVDQTVSHQGPTHCSACQLALQHHQVAETRQVFELPALAMRTVAHQQMRSTCTCGAVYLG
;
A
#
# COMPACT_ATOMS: atom_id res chain seq x y z
N MET A 1 -56.70 -8.60 -3.43
CA MET A 1 -56.59 -9.76 -4.35
C MET A 1 -57.88 -9.81 -5.15
N GLN A 2 -57.80 -9.73 -6.48
CA GLN A 2 -58.99 -9.90 -7.33
C GLN A 2 -59.43 -11.37 -7.20
N SER A 3 -60.69 -11.60 -6.82
CA SER A 3 -61.25 -12.93 -6.71
C SER A 3 -61.35 -13.57 -8.10
N LEU A 4 -61.02 -14.86 -8.18
CA LEU A 4 -61.22 -15.63 -9.41
C LEU A 4 -62.70 -15.60 -9.82
N PRO A 5 -63.02 -15.39 -11.11
CA PRO A 5 -64.39 -15.47 -11.60
C PRO A 5 -64.96 -16.88 -11.35
N ASP A 6 -66.27 -16.95 -11.07
CA ASP A 6 -66.98 -18.23 -10.88
C ASP A 6 -66.97 -19.04 -12.18
N LEU A 7 -66.12 -20.06 -12.21
CA LEU A 7 -65.89 -20.91 -13.37
C LEU A 7 -67.12 -21.77 -13.73
N SER A 8 -68.08 -21.93 -12.82
CA SER A 8 -69.30 -22.70 -13.07
C SER A 8 -70.27 -22.00 -14.04
N GLN A 9 -70.17 -20.67 -14.16
CA GLN A 9 -71.04 -19.85 -15.01
C GLN A 9 -70.47 -19.56 -16.39
N LEU A 10 -69.23 -19.98 -16.66
CA LEU A 10 -68.55 -19.72 -17.94
C LEU A 10 -68.79 -20.84 -18.95
N SER A 11 -69.05 -20.44 -20.20
CA SER A 11 -69.13 -21.35 -21.34
C SER A 11 -67.76 -21.97 -21.66
N HIS A 12 -67.76 -23.08 -22.40
CA HIS A 12 -66.51 -23.72 -22.83
C HIS A 12 -65.63 -22.76 -23.66
N ALA A 13 -66.22 -21.94 -24.53
CA ALA A 13 -65.48 -20.96 -25.33
C ALA A 13 -64.79 -19.88 -24.46
N GLN A 14 -65.47 -19.39 -23.42
CA GLN A 14 -64.90 -18.42 -22.48
C GLN A 14 -63.76 -19.04 -21.65
N LYS A 15 -63.90 -20.32 -21.27
CA LYS A 15 -62.83 -21.05 -20.58
C LYS A 15 -61.61 -21.23 -21.48
N ASP A 16 -61.80 -21.53 -22.76
CA ASP A 16 -60.71 -21.66 -23.73
C ASP A 16 -59.95 -20.34 -23.93
N GLU A 17 -60.66 -19.20 -23.97
CA GLU A 17 -60.02 -17.88 -24.05
C GLU A 17 -59.16 -17.60 -22.81
N ILE A 18 -59.66 -17.90 -21.62
CA ILE A 18 -58.90 -17.77 -20.37
C ILE A 18 -57.68 -18.69 -20.38
N ILE A 19 -57.82 -19.95 -20.81
CA ILE A 19 -56.71 -20.91 -20.89
C ILE A 19 -55.62 -20.38 -21.83
N ARG A 20 -55.99 -19.88 -23.02
CA ARG A 20 -55.03 -19.31 -23.98
C ARG A 20 -54.31 -18.09 -23.41
N PHE A 21 -55.05 -17.20 -22.75
CA PHE A 21 -54.48 -16.02 -22.10
C PHE A 21 -53.49 -16.39 -20.99
N LEU A 22 -53.89 -17.29 -20.09
CA LEU A 22 -53.04 -17.76 -18.99
C LEU A 22 -51.81 -18.50 -19.51
N TRP A 23 -51.96 -19.32 -20.55
CA TRP A 23 -50.83 -19.99 -21.19
C TRP A 23 -49.83 -18.99 -21.77
N ALA A 24 -50.30 -17.99 -22.51
CA ALA A 24 -49.45 -16.92 -23.04
C ALA A 24 -48.73 -16.17 -21.91
N ARG A 25 -49.43 -15.87 -20.82
CA ARG A 25 -48.85 -15.18 -19.66
C ARG A 25 -47.81 -16.03 -18.93
N LEU A 26 -48.02 -17.34 -18.82
CA LEU A 26 -47.04 -18.28 -18.26
C LEU A 26 -45.78 -18.38 -19.14
N GLN A 27 -45.95 -18.42 -20.46
CA GLN A 27 -44.84 -18.43 -21.41
C GLN A 27 -44.02 -17.14 -21.36
N GLU A 28 -44.63 -16.00 -21.00
CA GLU A 28 -43.93 -14.73 -20.83
C GLU A 28 -43.18 -14.63 -19.49
N ILE A 29 -43.83 -15.03 -18.39
CA ILE A 29 -43.28 -14.82 -17.03
C ILE A 29 -42.20 -15.86 -16.68
N THR A 30 -42.37 -17.11 -17.09
CA THR A 30 -41.41 -18.19 -16.78
C THR A 30 -39.96 -17.87 -17.19
N PRO A 31 -39.67 -17.42 -18.44
CA PRO A 31 -38.31 -17.07 -18.83
C PRO A 31 -37.77 -15.85 -18.07
N GLN A 32 -38.62 -14.87 -17.76
CA GLN A 32 -38.21 -13.70 -16.96
C GLN A 32 -37.81 -14.13 -15.54
N MET A 33 -38.58 -15.02 -14.91
CA MET A 33 -38.26 -15.54 -13.58
C MET A 33 -36.94 -16.31 -13.58
N ASN A 34 -36.72 -17.16 -14.59
CA ASN A 34 -35.46 -17.90 -14.73
C ASN A 34 -34.26 -16.97 -14.94
N ALA A 35 -34.40 -15.95 -15.78
CA ALA A 35 -33.35 -14.96 -16.01
C ALA A 35 -33.00 -14.18 -14.74
N LEU A 36 -34.02 -13.79 -13.96
CA LEU A 36 -33.82 -13.11 -12.68
C LEU A 36 -33.15 -14.02 -11.65
N GLN A 37 -33.58 -15.29 -11.55
CA GLN A 37 -32.95 -16.26 -10.63
C GLN A 37 -31.48 -16.50 -10.98
N GLU A 38 -31.16 -16.66 -12.26
CA GLU A 38 -29.77 -16.81 -12.71
C GLU A 38 -28.96 -15.54 -12.40
N ARG A 39 -29.54 -14.36 -12.60
CA ARG A 39 -28.87 -13.10 -12.26
C ARG A 39 -28.60 -12.97 -10.77
N ILE A 40 -29.57 -13.32 -9.92
CA ILE A 40 -29.41 -13.33 -8.46
C ILE A 40 -28.28 -14.28 -8.08
N LYS A 41 -28.29 -15.51 -8.58
CA LYS A 41 -27.26 -16.52 -8.31
C LYS A 41 -25.85 -16.03 -8.70
N GLN A 42 -25.71 -15.37 -9.85
CA GLN A 42 -24.44 -14.81 -10.28
C GLN A 42 -23.95 -13.66 -9.38
N LEU A 43 -24.86 -12.79 -8.94
CA LEU A 43 -24.54 -11.69 -8.05
C LEU A 43 -24.15 -12.19 -6.65
N GLU A 44 -24.89 -13.15 -6.11
CA GLU A 44 -24.57 -13.82 -4.85
C GLU A 44 -23.21 -14.51 -4.91
N ALA A 45 -22.94 -15.25 -6.00
CA ALA A 45 -21.63 -15.88 -6.21
C ALA A 45 -20.49 -14.85 -6.27
N ARG A 46 -20.71 -13.68 -6.89
CA ARG A 46 -19.73 -12.60 -6.93
C ARG A 46 -19.51 -11.98 -5.54
N LEU A 47 -20.57 -11.80 -4.75
CA LEU A 47 -20.48 -11.27 -3.38
C LEU A 47 -19.78 -12.24 -2.42
N ALA A 48 -19.91 -13.55 -2.63
CA ALA A 48 -19.26 -14.57 -1.80
C ALA A 48 -17.75 -14.75 -2.08
N GLN A 49 -17.20 -14.06 -3.10
CA GLN A 49 -15.77 -14.15 -3.42
C GLN A 49 -14.93 -13.35 -2.42
N ASN A 50 -13.91 -14.02 -1.86
CA ASN A 50 -12.90 -13.43 -0.98
C ASN A 50 -11.50 -13.98 -1.34
N SER A 51 -10.46 -13.52 -0.65
CA SER A 51 -9.09 -13.93 -0.94
C SER A 51 -8.82 -15.43 -0.72
N LYS A 52 -9.69 -16.14 0.00
CA LYS A 52 -9.54 -17.58 0.26
C LYS A 52 -10.07 -18.44 -0.89
N ASN A 53 -11.03 -17.94 -1.67
CA ASN A 53 -11.75 -18.73 -2.67
C ASN A 53 -11.69 -18.16 -4.11
N SER A 54 -10.98 -17.06 -4.36
CA SER A 54 -11.03 -16.37 -5.67
C SER A 54 -9.68 -15.96 -6.29
N SER A 55 -8.55 -16.47 -5.79
CA SER A 55 -7.18 -16.07 -6.21
C SER A 55 -6.88 -14.56 -6.14
N LYS A 56 -7.81 -13.76 -5.60
CA LYS A 56 -7.61 -12.34 -5.32
C LYS A 56 -6.69 -12.19 -4.11
N PRO A 57 -5.80 -11.17 -4.11
CA PRO A 57 -4.95 -10.93 -2.96
C PRO A 57 -5.79 -10.52 -1.73
N PRO A 58 -5.36 -10.85 -0.49
CA PRO A 58 -6.03 -10.46 0.75
C PRO A 58 -6.23 -8.95 0.94
N SER A 59 -5.46 -8.12 0.22
CA SER A 59 -5.65 -6.68 0.19
C SER A 59 -7.00 -6.26 -0.39
N SER A 60 -7.56 -7.05 -1.31
CA SER A 60 -8.83 -6.77 -1.99
C SER A 60 -10.07 -7.01 -1.13
N ASP A 61 -9.93 -7.73 -0.02
CA ASP A 61 -11.02 -8.02 0.94
C ASP A 61 -11.33 -6.81 1.87
N GLY A 62 -10.62 -5.68 1.71
CA GLY A 62 -10.87 -4.46 2.48
C GLY A 62 -10.68 -4.65 3.99
N TYR A 63 -11.64 -4.15 4.79
CA TYR A 63 -11.65 -4.31 6.25
C TYR A 63 -12.25 -5.64 6.73
N ALA A 64 -12.86 -6.42 5.84
CA ALA A 64 -13.41 -7.73 6.19
C ALA A 64 -12.30 -8.80 6.34
N LYS A 65 -11.06 -8.49 5.91
CA LYS A 65 -9.93 -9.38 6.09
C LYS A 65 -9.57 -9.49 7.58
N PRO A 66 -9.23 -10.69 8.08
CA PRO A 66 -8.78 -10.85 9.45
C PRO A 66 -7.52 -10.03 9.68
N ALA A 67 -7.38 -9.47 10.89
CA ALA A 67 -6.19 -8.72 11.27
C ALA A 67 -4.94 -9.59 11.05
N PRO A 68 -3.87 -9.05 10.43
CA PRO A 68 -2.64 -9.81 10.22
C PRO A 68 -2.10 -10.26 11.58
N LYS A 69 -2.08 -11.57 11.81
CA LYS A 69 -1.44 -12.14 13.00
C LYS A 69 0.06 -12.21 12.74
N SER A 70 0.82 -11.52 13.59
CA SER A 70 2.28 -11.65 13.59
C SER A 70 2.66 -13.11 13.82
N LEU A 71 3.39 -13.71 12.87
CA LEU A 71 4.03 -15.02 13.06
C LEU A 71 5.32 -14.93 13.87
N ARG A 72 5.79 -13.71 14.17
CA ARG A 72 6.97 -13.50 15.01
C ARG A 72 6.70 -14.02 16.41
N ALA A 73 7.52 -14.96 16.87
CA ALA A 73 7.56 -15.34 18.27
C ALA A 73 7.92 -14.11 19.14
N LEU A 74 7.27 -13.97 20.29
CA LEU A 74 7.59 -12.89 21.22
C LEU A 74 9.06 -13.01 21.64
N SER A 75 9.84 -11.96 21.38
CA SER A 75 11.21 -11.88 21.89
C SER A 75 11.15 -11.60 23.39
N GLN A 76 12.06 -12.21 24.15
CA GLN A 76 12.22 -11.93 25.58
C GLN A 76 12.80 -10.54 25.84
N ASN A 77 13.40 -9.92 24.82
CA ASN A 77 13.96 -8.59 24.93
C ASN A 77 12.89 -7.52 24.65
N PRO A 78 12.84 -6.45 25.45
CA PRO A 78 11.98 -5.32 25.15
C PRO A 78 12.37 -4.67 23.81
N ASN A 79 11.40 -4.07 23.13
CA ASN A 79 11.65 -3.30 21.93
C ASN A 79 12.52 -2.08 22.26
N GLY A 80 13.56 -1.82 21.47
CA GLY A 80 14.46 -0.67 21.63
C GLY A 80 15.83 -1.03 22.20
N GLY A 81 16.60 0.00 22.57
CA GLY A 81 17.91 -0.18 23.19
C GLY A 81 17.80 -0.92 24.51
N GLN A 82 18.64 -1.93 24.72
CA GLN A 82 18.63 -2.72 25.95
C GLN A 82 19.14 -1.88 27.13
N LYS A 83 18.58 -2.12 28.32
CA LYS A 83 18.99 -1.44 29.56
C LYS A 83 20.48 -1.64 29.80
N GLY A 84 21.23 -0.53 29.93
CA GLY A 84 22.68 -0.53 30.14
C GLY A 84 23.53 -0.26 28.90
N HIS A 85 22.93 -0.19 27.70
CA HIS A 85 23.67 0.26 26.52
C HIS A 85 23.87 1.78 26.56
N SER A 86 25.14 2.21 26.49
CA SER A 86 25.47 3.61 26.32
C SER A 86 25.03 4.07 24.93
N GLY A 87 24.13 5.05 24.86
CA GLY A 87 23.77 5.68 23.60
C GLY A 87 24.92 6.53 23.05
N ASN A 88 25.22 6.40 21.77
CA ASN A 88 26.21 7.24 21.06
C ASN A 88 25.48 8.29 20.20
N THR A 89 24.76 9.20 20.86
CA THR A 89 24.13 10.33 20.17
C THR A 89 25.21 11.29 19.68
N LEU A 90 25.14 11.67 18.39
CA LEU A 90 26.03 12.65 17.79
C LEU A 90 25.84 14.01 18.49
N ARG A 91 26.90 14.53 19.11
CA ARG A 91 26.89 15.83 19.81
C ARG A 91 27.39 16.92 18.89
N GLN A 92 26.95 18.16 19.14
CA GLN A 92 27.54 19.32 18.48
C GLN A 92 29.04 19.42 18.79
N THR A 93 29.84 19.76 17.77
CA THR A 93 31.27 19.99 17.88
C THR A 93 31.58 21.47 18.09
N ALA A 94 32.57 21.80 18.90
CA ALA A 94 33.05 23.17 19.04
C ALA A 94 33.88 23.62 17.82
N HIS A 95 34.50 22.68 17.11
CA HIS A 95 35.30 22.94 15.92
C HIS A 95 34.50 22.56 14.68
N VAL A 96 34.13 23.55 13.86
CA VAL A 96 33.35 23.40 12.62
C VAL A 96 34.18 23.83 11.42
N ASP A 97 34.03 23.14 10.29
CA ASP A 97 34.76 23.46 9.07
C ASP A 97 34.25 24.75 8.41
N GLN A 98 32.95 25.02 8.50
CA GLN A 98 32.30 26.20 7.94
C GLN A 98 31.15 26.67 8.83
N THR A 99 30.97 27.99 8.92
CA THR A 99 29.78 28.62 9.52
C THR A 99 29.01 29.36 8.43
N VAL A 100 27.71 29.06 8.28
CA VAL A 100 26.81 29.79 7.38
C VAL A 100 25.84 30.62 8.22
N SER A 101 25.89 31.94 8.06
CA SER A 101 24.97 32.86 8.75
C SER A 101 23.76 33.15 7.88
N HIS A 102 22.57 32.79 8.36
CA HIS A 102 21.31 33.17 7.71
C HIS A 102 20.87 34.55 8.20
N GLN A 103 20.87 35.54 7.31
CA GLN A 103 20.46 36.89 7.67
C GLN A 103 18.93 36.96 7.82
N GLY A 104 18.51 37.57 8.93
CA GLY A 104 17.13 37.95 9.15
C GLY A 104 16.73 39.21 8.37
N PRO A 105 15.50 39.70 8.54
CA PRO A 105 15.06 40.95 7.92
C PRO A 105 15.92 42.13 8.39
N THR A 106 16.09 43.12 7.49
CA THR A 106 16.84 44.36 7.76
C THR A 106 15.96 45.50 8.27
N HIS A 107 14.64 45.37 8.16
CA HIS A 107 13.66 46.37 8.58
C HIS A 107 12.55 45.73 9.40
N CYS A 108 12.02 46.48 10.37
CA CYS A 108 10.92 46.03 11.20
C CYS A 108 9.64 45.92 10.37
N SER A 109 8.97 44.77 10.39
CA SER A 109 7.71 44.57 9.64
C SER A 109 6.56 45.47 10.12
N ALA A 110 6.62 45.98 11.36
CA ALA A 110 5.58 46.83 11.93
C ALA A 110 5.81 48.33 11.67
N CYS A 111 7.03 48.84 11.92
CA CYS A 111 7.32 50.29 11.85
C CYS A 111 8.30 50.68 10.72
N GLN A 112 8.82 49.71 9.96
CA GLN A 112 9.73 49.90 8.82
C GLN A 112 11.07 50.58 9.14
N LEU A 113 11.38 50.80 10.42
CA LEU A 113 12.70 51.26 10.84
C LEU A 113 13.74 50.16 10.64
N ALA A 114 14.98 50.56 10.34
CA ALA A 114 16.10 49.66 10.18
C ALA A 114 16.38 48.89 11.48
N LEU A 115 16.49 47.57 11.38
CA LEU A 115 16.88 46.71 12.48
C LEU A 115 18.40 46.79 12.65
N GLN A 116 18.83 47.04 13.88
CA GLN A 116 20.23 47.07 14.25
C GLN A 116 20.52 45.94 15.25
N HIS A 117 21.78 45.54 15.38
CA HIS A 117 22.24 44.52 16.32
C HIS A 117 21.65 43.12 16.07
N HIS A 118 22.15 42.44 15.05
CA HIS A 118 21.83 41.04 14.79
C HIS A 118 22.65 40.12 15.71
N GLN A 119 21.98 39.16 16.35
CA GLN A 119 22.60 38.16 17.22
C GLN A 119 22.17 36.76 16.81
N VAL A 120 23.01 35.75 17.07
CA VAL A 120 22.68 34.35 16.80
C VAL A 120 21.68 33.86 17.84
N ALA A 121 20.48 33.49 17.41
CA ALA A 121 19.42 32.97 18.29
C ALA A 121 19.53 31.45 18.52
N GLU A 122 19.96 30.70 17.52
CA GLU A 122 20.11 29.24 17.57
C GLU A 122 21.25 28.79 16.64
N THR A 123 21.95 27.72 17.01
CA THR A 123 22.95 27.06 16.16
C THR A 123 22.54 25.61 15.92
N ARG A 124 22.45 25.21 14.65
CA ARG A 124 22.26 23.82 14.23
C ARG A 124 23.48 23.37 13.43
N GLN A 125 23.91 22.12 13.62
CA GLN A 125 25.04 21.55 12.90
C GLN A 125 24.56 20.42 11.99
N VAL A 126 24.97 20.49 10.73
CA VAL A 126 24.75 19.44 9.75
C VAL A 126 26.10 18.75 9.54
N PHE A 127 26.13 17.44 9.70
CA PHE A 127 27.32 16.63 9.47
C PHE A 127 27.19 15.99 8.09
N GLU A 128 27.88 16.55 7.11
CA GLU A 128 27.94 16.01 5.76
C GLU A 128 29.31 15.36 5.53
N LEU A 129 29.31 14.23 4.85
CA LEU A 129 30.55 13.65 4.35
C LEU A 129 30.98 14.44 3.12
N PRO A 130 32.28 14.81 2.99
CA PRO A 130 32.76 15.42 1.76
C PRO A 130 32.59 14.43 0.59
N ALA A 131 32.63 14.95 -0.63
CA ALA A 131 32.51 14.12 -1.83
C ALA A 131 33.50 12.94 -1.78
N LEU A 132 32.96 11.73 -1.61
CA LEU A 132 33.75 10.51 -1.51
C LEU A 132 34.28 10.14 -2.90
N ALA A 133 35.59 10.16 -3.08
CA ALA A 133 36.23 9.63 -4.27
C ALA A 133 36.55 8.14 -4.09
N MET A 134 36.34 7.34 -5.14
CA MET A 134 36.77 5.94 -5.13
C MET A 134 38.29 5.86 -5.09
N ARG A 135 38.83 5.16 -4.10
CA ARG A 135 40.25 4.78 -4.09
C ARG A 135 40.43 3.55 -4.97
N THR A 136 40.97 3.74 -6.17
CA THR A 136 41.38 2.62 -7.03
C THR A 136 42.80 2.19 -6.68
N VAL A 137 42.97 0.94 -6.30
CA VAL A 137 44.29 0.32 -6.07
C VAL A 137 44.45 -0.83 -7.05
N ALA A 138 45.44 -0.71 -7.94
CA ALA A 138 45.80 -1.79 -8.85
C ALA A 138 46.74 -2.76 -8.13
N HIS A 139 46.30 -4.01 -7.98
CA HIS A 139 47.15 -5.09 -7.51
C HIS A 139 47.69 -5.83 -8.73
N GLN A 140 48.99 -5.70 -8.99
CA GLN A 140 49.64 -6.32 -10.14
C GLN A 140 50.40 -7.56 -9.68
N GLN A 141 50.15 -8.67 -10.36
CA GLN A 141 50.89 -9.91 -10.16
C GLN A 141 52.09 -9.94 -11.11
N MET A 142 53.28 -10.09 -10.55
CA MET A 142 54.50 -10.17 -11.35
C MET A 142 54.70 -11.59 -11.88
N ARG A 143 55.15 -11.70 -13.12
CA ARG A 143 55.53 -12.97 -13.74
C ARG A 143 57.02 -12.95 -14.07
N SER A 144 57.73 -13.95 -13.58
CA SER A 144 59.14 -14.18 -13.90
C SER A 144 59.29 -15.48 -14.67
N THR A 145 60.09 -15.46 -15.74
CA THR A 145 60.40 -16.66 -16.53
C THR A 145 61.88 -16.98 -16.39
N CYS A 146 62.20 -18.20 -15.94
CA CYS A 146 63.57 -18.69 -15.83
C CYS A 146 64.11 -19.07 -17.22
N THR A 147 65.44 -19.07 -17.38
CA THR A 147 66.11 -19.51 -18.61
C THR A 147 65.83 -20.97 -18.96
N CYS A 148 65.42 -21.80 -17.99
CA CYS A 148 64.97 -23.17 -18.23
C CYS A 148 63.51 -23.27 -18.73
N GLY A 149 62.80 -22.15 -18.86
CA GLY A 149 61.39 -22.09 -19.28
C GLY A 149 60.36 -22.14 -18.14
N ALA A 150 60.78 -22.35 -16.89
CA ALA A 150 59.87 -22.33 -15.75
C ALA A 150 59.28 -20.93 -15.52
N VAL A 151 57.99 -20.87 -15.21
CA VAL A 151 57.25 -19.62 -14.96
C VAL A 151 56.85 -19.54 -13.49
N TYR A 152 57.15 -18.40 -12.87
CA TYR A 152 56.79 -18.08 -11.50
C TYR A 152 55.86 -16.88 -11.50
N LEU A 153 54.82 -16.95 -10.67
CA LEU A 153 53.95 -15.85 -10.37
C LEU A 153 54.19 -15.41 -8.93
N GLY A 154 54.34 -14.10 -8.74
CA GLY A 154 54.46 -13.47 -7.42
C GLY A 154 53.14 -13.37 -6.68
#